data_AF-A0A8T3ZMC6-F1
#
_entry.id   AF-A0A8T3ZMC6-F1
#
_cell.length_a   1.000
_cell.length_b   1.000
_cell.length_c   1.000
_cell.angle_alpha   90.00
_cell.angle_beta   90.00
_cell.angle_gamma   90.00
#
_symmetry.space_group_name_H-M   'P 1'
#
loop_
_entity.id
_entity.type
_entity.pdbx_description
1 polymer ?
#
loop_
_entity_poly.entity_id
_entity_poly.type
_entity_poly.pdbx_seq_one_letter_code
_entity_poly.pdbx_strand_id
1 'polypeptide(L)' 'MAFHDLYYIQGLWILGAIFMMLGAVIAGNIEWVEGTAGWSFALSLVIAFVFFLIAGLCWISSAVNARKEER' A
#
# COMPACT_ATOMS: atom_id res chain seq x y z
N MET A 1 17.40 14.78 18.16
CA MET A 1 16.36 13.76 17.89
C MET A 1 16.16 13.47 16.40
N ALA A 2 16.64 14.33 15.48
CA ALA A 2 16.51 14.20 14.02
C ALA A 2 16.84 12.83 13.36
N PHE A 3 17.68 11.99 13.96
CA PHE A 3 18.06 10.71 13.34
C PHE A 3 16.96 9.64 13.43
N HIS A 4 16.09 9.70 14.44
CA HIS A 4 14.98 8.76 14.60
C HIS A 4 13.85 9.03 13.58
N ASP A 5 13.60 10.31 13.30
CA ASP A 5 12.55 10.74 12.38
C ASP A 5 12.87 10.38 10.92
N LEU A 6 14.16 10.42 10.51
CA LEU A 6 14.59 9.96 9.19
C LEU A 6 14.28 8.47 8.97
N TYR A 7 14.56 7.60 9.95
CA TYR A 7 14.25 6.17 9.85
C TYR A 7 12.74 5.92 9.78
N TYR A 8 11.94 6.74 10.45
CA TYR A 8 10.49 6.64 10.41
C TYR A 8 9.93 7.00 9.02
N ILE A 9 10.42 8.08 8.41
CA ILE A 9 10.01 8.51 7.06
C ILE A 9 10.36 7.43 6.03
N GLN A 10 11.58 6.90 6.07
CA GLN A 10 12.03 5.83 5.18
C GLN A 10 11.28 4.52 5.42
N GLY A 11 11.03 4.17 6.70
CA GLY A 11 10.26 2.99 7.08
C GLY A 11 8.83 3.02 6.54
N LEU A 12 8.13 4.15 6.65
CA LEU A 12 6.81 4.35 6.04
C LEU A 12 6.84 4.22 4.52
N TRP A 13 7.91 4.70 3.87
CA TRP A 13 8.04 4.62 2.42
C TRP A 13 8.23 3.19 1.93
N ILE A 14 9.10 2.43 2.60
CA ILE A 14 9.34 1.00 2.34
C ILE A 14 8.08 0.19 2.62
N LEU A 15 7.39 0.46 3.74
CA LEU A 15 6.15 -0.21 4.09
C LEU A 15 5.05 0.05 3.04
N GLY A 16 4.93 1.28 2.57
CA GLY A 16 4.02 1.64 1.47
C GLY A 16 4.35 0.86 0.18
N ALA A 17 5.62 0.73 -0.17
CA ALA A 17 6.05 -0.06 -1.33
C ALA A 17 5.72 -1.56 -1.20
N ILE A 18 5.85 -2.14 -0.01
CA ILE A 18 5.46 -3.53 0.25
C ILE A 18 3.95 -3.72 0.03
N PHE A 19 3.12 -2.84 0.60
CA PHE A 19 1.67 -2.91 0.41
C PHE A 19 1.27 -2.68 -1.05
N MET A 20 1.95 -1.77 -1.76
CA MET A 20 1.75 -1.56 -3.19
C MET A 20 2.07 -2.83 -3.99
N MET A 21 3.19 -3.49 -3.69
CA MET A 21 3.58 -4.74 -4.34
C MET A 21 2.55 -5.84 -4.12
N LEU A 22 2.08 -6.02 -2.87
CA LEU A 22 1.07 -7.03 -2.55
C LEU A 22 -0.25 -6.76 -3.29
N GLY A 23 -0.73 -5.52 -3.27
CA GLY A 23 -1.92 -5.12 -4.03
C GLY A 23 -1.77 -5.37 -5.53
N ALA A 24 -0.60 -5.05 -6.10
CA ALA A 24 -0.31 -5.24 -7.52
C ALA A 24 -0.20 -6.73 -7.91
N VAL A 25 0.40 -7.57 -7.08
CA VAL A 25 0.44 -9.02 -7.32
C VAL A 25 -0.97 -9.59 -7.34
N ILE A 26 -1.82 -9.20 -6.39
CA ILE A 26 -3.20 -9.67 -6.35
C ILE A 26 -3.95 -9.17 -7.59
N ALA A 27 -3.97 -7.85 -7.82
CA ALA A 27 -4.69 -7.25 -8.95
C ALA A 27 -4.22 -7.77 -10.32
N GLY A 28 -2.93 -8.02 -10.48
CA GLY A 28 -2.33 -8.50 -11.73
C GLY A 28 -2.55 -9.99 -12.02
N ASN A 29 -2.96 -10.77 -11.02
CA ASN A 29 -3.24 -12.21 -11.18
C ASN A 29 -4.72 -12.57 -11.05
N ILE A 30 -5.59 -11.59 -10.76
CA ILE A 30 -7.04 -11.81 -10.74
C ILE A 30 -7.55 -11.93 -12.18
N GLU A 31 -8.10 -13.10 -12.50
CA GLU A 31 -8.75 -13.39 -13.78
C GLU A 31 -10.12 -14.05 -13.53
N TRP A 32 -11.11 -13.67 -14.34
CA TRP A 32 -12.42 -14.30 -14.30
C TRP A 32 -12.41 -15.56 -15.16
N VAL A 33 -12.36 -16.73 -14.50
CA VAL A 33 -12.36 -18.04 -15.17
C VAL A 33 -13.72 -18.74 -14.95
N GLU A 34 -14.16 -19.59 -15.88
CA GLU A 34 -15.36 -20.42 -15.70
C GLU A 34 -15.28 -21.23 -14.40
N GLY A 35 -16.33 -21.17 -13.58
CA GLY A 35 -16.37 -21.77 -12.25
C GLY A 35 -15.95 -20.84 -11.09
N THR A 36 -15.50 -19.62 -11.39
CA THR A 36 -15.19 -18.62 -10.35
C THR A 36 -16.47 -18.12 -9.69
N ALA A 37 -16.56 -18.27 -8.37
CA ALA A 37 -17.64 -17.66 -7.60
C ALA A 37 -17.50 -16.13 -7.63
N GLY A 38 -18.55 -15.43 -8.08
CA GLY A 38 -18.51 -13.97 -8.23
C GLY A 38 -18.18 -13.22 -6.94
N TRP A 39 -18.59 -13.76 -5.80
CA TRP A 39 -18.23 -13.22 -4.49
C TRP A 39 -16.72 -13.26 -4.22
N SER A 40 -16.05 -14.37 -4.53
CA SER A 40 -14.61 -14.52 -4.33
C SER A 40 -13.80 -13.58 -5.22
N PHE A 41 -14.26 -13.37 -6.46
CA PHE A 41 -13.65 -12.43 -7.39
C PHE A 41 -13.77 -10.98 -6.88
N ALA A 42 -14.99 -10.58 -6.49
CA ALA A 42 -15.23 -9.25 -5.94
C ALA A 42 -14.43 -9.00 -4.65
N LEU A 43 -14.36 -9.99 -3.76
CA LEU A 43 -13.58 -9.89 -2.53
C LEU A 43 -12.08 -9.70 -2.82
N SER A 44 -11.54 -10.43 -3.79
CA SER A 44 -10.12 -10.32 -4.17
C SER A 44 -9.78 -8.93 -4.73
N LEU A 45 -10.68 -8.35 -5.53
CA LEU A 45 -10.57 -6.97 -6.01
C LEU A 45 -10.60 -5.95 -4.86
N VAL A 46 -11.53 -6.11 -3.90
CA VAL A 46 -11.61 -5.23 -2.73
C VAL A 46 -10.34 -5.31 -1.90
N ILE A 47 -9.79 -6.51 -1.69
CA ILE A 47 -8.53 -6.69 -0.95
C ILE A 47 -7.37 -5.97 -1.66
N ALA A 48 -7.24 -6.13 -2.98
CA ALA A 48 -6.21 -5.43 -3.75
C ALA A 48 -6.35 -3.90 -3.66
N PHE A 49 -7.60 -3.40 -3.73
CA PHE A 49 -7.89 -1.99 -3.60
C PHE A 49 -7.52 -1.44 -2.21
N VAL A 50 -7.85 -2.18 -1.14
CA VAL A 50 -7.46 -1.81 0.24
C VAL A 50 -5.95 -1.73 0.38
N PHE A 51 -5.20 -2.66 -0.21
CA PHE A 51 -3.73 -2.60 -0.21
C PHE A 51 -3.19 -1.34 -0.88
N PHE A 52 -3.76 -0.93 -2.01
CA PHE A 52 -3.37 0.32 -2.67
C PHE A 52 -3.70 1.56 -1.85
N LEU A 53 -4.84 1.58 -1.15
CA LEU A 53 -5.17 2.69 -0.24
C LEU A 53 -4.19 2.78 0.93
N ILE A 54 -3.85 1.64 1.55
CA ILE A 54 -2.88 1.60 2.65
C ILE A 54 -1.50 2.07 2.17
N ALA A 55 -1.06 1.61 0.99
CA ALA A 55 0.19 2.06 0.38
C ALA A 55 0.23 3.59 0.18
N GLY A 56 -0.84 4.14 -0.39
CA GLY A 56 -1.00 5.58 -0.57
C GLY A 56 -0.97 6.35 0.77
N LEU A 57 -1.68 5.85 1.79
CA LEU A 57 -1.68 6.45 3.13
C LEU A 57 -0.27 6.47 3.74
N CYS A 58 0.49 5.37 3.64
CA CYS A 58 1.87 5.30 4.12
C CYS A 58 2.77 6.37 3.46
N TRP A 59 2.66 6.56 2.15
CA TRP A 59 3.44 7.58 1.45
C TRP A 59 3.00 9.01 1.78
N ILE A 60 1.69 9.26 1.94
CA ILE A 60 1.20 10.57 2.39
C ILE A 60 1.74 10.87 3.79
N SER A 61 1.68 9.91 4.73
CA SER A 61 2.24 10.08 6.08
C SER A 61 3.75 10.33 6.05
N SER A 62 4.49 9.62 5.20
CA SER A 62 5.93 9.82 5.00
C SER A 62 6.23 11.23 4.48
N ALA A 63 5.50 11.71 3.47
CA ALA A 63 5.66 13.05 2.90
C ALA A 63 5.31 14.18 3.88
N VAL A 64 4.25 14.01 4.67
CA VAL A 64 3.87 14.99 5.70
C VAL A 64 4.93 15.10 6.78
N ASN A 65 5.51 13.98 7.22
CA ASN A 65 6.57 13.99 8.22
C ASN A 65 7.89 14.54 7.68
N ALA A 66 8.24 14.24 6.42
CA ALA A 66 9.42 14.82 5.78
C ALA A 66 9.32 16.36 5.74
N ARG A 67 8.16 16.90 5.35
CA ARG A 67 7.92 18.36 5.37
C ARG A 67 7.98 18.97 6.77
N LYS A 68 7.66 18.21 7.81
CA LYS A 68 7.73 18.67 9.20
C LYS A 68 9.17 18.72 9.70
N GLU A 69 10.03 17.81 9.26
CA GLU A 69 11.47 17.81 9.60
C GLU A 69 12.21 18.98 8.93
N GLU A 70 11.79 19.38 7.72
CA GLU A 70 12.38 20.51 6.99
C GLU A 70 12.06 21.90 7.57
N ARG A 71 11.12 21.99 8.52
CA ARG A 71 10.52 23.26 8.99
C ARG A 71 10.89 23.58 10.43
#